data_AF-A0A7Y3TRA3-F1
#
_entry.id   AF-A0A7Y3TRA3-F1
#
_cell.length_a   1.000
_cell.length_b   1.000
_cell.length_c   1.000
_cell.angle_alpha   90.00
_cell.angle_beta   90.00
_cell.angle_gamma   90.00
#
_symmetry.space_group_name_H-M   'P 1'
#
loop_
_entity.id
_entity.type
_entity.pdbx_description
1 polymer ?
#
loop_
_entity_poly.entity_id
_entity_poly.type
_entity_poly.pdbx_seq_one_letter_code
_entity_poly.pdbx_strand_id
1 'polypeptide(L)'
;MNAALDRANEVIVSEATEKCSGRCSEPEPSSDDSPISVPIRFTFNTPGVYSRCVKDILQLYQDRRELQKNGRTSDCLPEVFQTYTEKGLSRNQAFELIQAANAYATTTFSSKLFPPKGQRLRIQQLFGFAYTIVRLV
;
A
#
# COMPACT_ATOMS: atom_id res chain seq x y z
N MET A 1 -19.20 29.57 -56.11
CA MET A 1 -18.61 30.32 -54.99
C MET A 1 -19.57 30.23 -53.83
N ASN A 2 -19.14 29.57 -52.75
CA ASN A 2 -19.45 29.78 -51.32
C ASN A 2 -20.92 29.85 -50.87
N ALA A 3 -21.34 29.34 -49.73
CA ALA A 3 -20.77 28.42 -48.75
C ALA A 3 -21.94 28.05 -47.82
N ALA A 4 -21.89 26.82 -47.28
CA ALA A 4 -22.78 26.34 -46.24
C ALA A 4 -22.60 27.14 -44.93
N LEU A 5 -23.68 27.38 -44.20
CA LEU A 5 -23.64 27.87 -42.82
C LEU A 5 -24.81 27.32 -41.98
N ASP A 6 -24.42 26.54 -40.96
CA ASP A 6 -24.99 26.35 -39.60
C ASP A 6 -26.47 25.94 -39.40
N ARG A 7 -26.89 25.12 -38.43
CA ARG A 7 -26.28 24.51 -37.23
C ARG A 7 -27.24 23.38 -36.76
N ALA A 8 -26.78 22.14 -36.72
CA ALA A 8 -26.38 21.43 -35.49
C ALA A 8 -27.49 21.28 -34.42
N ASN A 9 -28.32 20.26 -34.63
CA ASN A 9 -29.10 19.58 -33.60
C ASN A 9 -28.47 18.20 -33.46
N GLU A 10 -27.82 17.87 -32.35
CA GLU A 10 -27.64 16.46 -31.95
C GLU A 10 -27.25 16.36 -30.48
N VAL A 11 -28.24 15.91 -29.71
CA VAL A 11 -28.09 15.24 -28.43
C VAL A 11 -27.35 13.93 -28.70
N ILE A 12 -26.15 13.76 -28.15
CA ILE A 12 -25.51 12.44 -28.09
C ILE A 12 -25.28 12.10 -26.62
N VAL A 13 -26.20 11.30 -26.10
CA VAL A 13 -25.92 10.34 -25.03
C VAL A 13 -25.09 9.23 -25.68
N SER A 14 -23.86 9.03 -25.23
CA SER A 14 -23.08 7.84 -25.60
C SER A 14 -22.80 7.02 -24.35
N GLU A 15 -23.54 5.93 -24.25
CA GLU A 15 -23.26 4.77 -23.42
C GLU A 15 -21.87 4.23 -23.78
N ALA A 16 -20.92 4.33 -22.85
CA ALA A 16 -19.66 3.60 -22.93
C ALA A 16 -19.92 2.14 -22.54
N THR A 17 -20.31 1.32 -23.51
CA THR A 17 -20.20 -0.14 -23.44
C THR A 17 -18.81 -0.56 -23.90
N GLU A 18 -17.82 -0.42 -23.02
CA GLU A 18 -16.49 -0.97 -23.28
C GLU A 18 -16.37 -2.38 -22.68
N LYS A 19 -16.38 -3.31 -23.63
CA LYS A 19 -16.24 -4.75 -23.53
C LYS A 19 -14.84 -5.08 -23.00
N CYS A 20 -14.68 -5.34 -21.71
CA CYS A 20 -13.43 -5.83 -21.12
C CYS A 20 -13.10 -7.25 -21.63
N SER A 21 -12.44 -7.33 -22.78
CA SER A 21 -11.84 -8.55 -23.34
C SER A 21 -10.32 -8.38 -23.38
N GLY A 22 -9.67 -8.66 -22.25
CA GLY A 22 -8.21 -8.67 -22.13
C GLY A 22 -7.74 -8.11 -20.80
N ARG A 23 -7.37 -9.00 -19.87
CA ARG A 23 -6.68 -8.79 -18.59
C ARG A 23 -6.89 -7.40 -17.94
N CYS A 24 -7.69 -7.37 -16.88
CA CYS A 24 -7.51 -6.39 -15.81
C CYS A 24 -6.02 -6.39 -15.45
N SER A 25 -5.28 -5.38 -15.92
CA SER A 25 -3.88 -5.22 -15.56
C SER A 25 -3.91 -4.68 -14.14
N GLU A 26 -3.95 -5.61 -13.19
CA GLU A 26 -3.69 -5.32 -11.79
C GLU A 26 -2.34 -4.57 -11.75
N PRO A 27 -2.22 -3.46 -10.99
CA PRO A 27 -0.96 -2.75 -10.91
C PRO A 27 0.09 -3.71 -10.35
N GLU A 28 1.00 -4.18 -11.21
CA GLU A 28 2.03 -5.13 -10.80
C GLU A 28 2.98 -4.45 -9.80
N PRO A 29 3.37 -5.14 -8.72
CA PRO A 29 4.33 -4.63 -7.76
C PRO A 29 5.65 -4.30 -8.45
N SER A 30 6.42 -3.38 -7.87
CA SER A 30 7.75 -3.02 -8.41
C SER A 30 8.61 -4.28 -8.57
N SER A 31 9.19 -4.48 -9.76
CA SER A 31 10.08 -5.59 -10.06
C SER A 31 11.52 -5.37 -9.53
N ASP A 32 11.77 -4.22 -8.90
CA ASP A 32 13.05 -3.87 -8.31
C ASP A 32 13.24 -4.60 -6.97
N ASP A 33 14.05 -5.66 -7.00
CA ASP A 33 14.36 -6.49 -5.84
C ASP A 33 15.51 -5.92 -4.98
N SER A 34 15.92 -4.68 -5.25
CA SER A 34 16.93 -4.00 -4.43
C SER A 34 16.40 -3.76 -3.01
N PRO A 35 17.27 -3.81 -1.99
CA PRO A 35 16.87 -3.50 -0.62
C PRO A 35 16.39 -2.06 -0.47
N ILE A 36 15.70 -1.76 0.65
CA ILE A 36 15.28 -0.38 0.96
C ILE A 36 16.51 0.53 1.04
N SER A 37 16.60 1.49 0.12
CA SER A 37 17.75 2.40 -0.02
C SER A 37 17.72 3.63 0.90
N VAL A 38 16.78 3.69 1.85
CA VAL A 38 16.58 4.84 2.73
C VAL A 38 16.54 4.42 4.19
N PRO A 39 16.86 5.32 5.15
CA PRO A 39 16.77 5.00 6.56
C PRO A 39 15.36 4.55 6.97
N ILE A 40 15.27 3.44 7.70
CA ILE A 40 14.02 2.92 8.23
C ILE A 40 13.83 3.48 9.65
N ARG A 41 12.89 4.41 9.82
CA ARG A 41 12.56 5.02 11.12
C ARG A 41 11.08 4.90 11.43
N PHE A 42 10.75 4.08 12.44
CA PHE A 42 9.38 3.90 12.89
C PHE A 42 9.00 4.96 13.92
N THR A 43 7.87 5.63 13.71
CA THR A 43 7.35 6.69 14.62
C THR A 43 6.17 6.21 15.47
N PHE A 44 5.69 4.97 15.27
CA PHE A 44 4.57 4.44 16.02
C PHE A 44 4.98 4.02 17.44
N ASN A 45 4.06 4.18 18.40
CA ASN A 45 4.26 3.82 19.80
C ASN A 45 3.00 3.22 20.45
N THR A 46 1.94 2.99 19.66
CA THR A 46 0.70 2.36 20.11
C THR A 46 0.25 1.31 19.11
N PRO A 47 -0.56 0.31 19.52
CA PRO A 47 -1.08 -0.70 18.60
C PRO A 47 -1.87 -0.09 17.43
N GLY A 48 -2.61 0.98 17.68
CA GLY A 48 -3.41 1.66 16.66
C GLY A 48 -2.56 2.33 15.58
N VAL A 49 -1.49 3.04 15.96
CA VAL A 49 -0.57 3.67 15.00
C VAL A 49 0.23 2.59 14.26
N TYR A 50 0.67 1.53 14.95
CA TYR A 50 1.36 0.41 14.30
C TYR A 50 0.48 -0.26 13.24
N SER A 51 -0.80 -0.51 13.55
CA SER A 51 -1.75 -1.09 12.61
C SER A 51 -1.99 -0.23 11.37
N ARG A 52 -2.04 1.11 11.52
CA ARG A 52 -2.14 2.03 10.37
C ARG A 52 -0.86 2.06 9.55
N CYS A 53 0.31 2.00 10.21
CA CYS A 53 1.59 1.89 9.52
C CYS A 53 1.68 0.65 8.64
N VAL A 54 1.32 -0.50 9.20
CA VAL A 54 1.25 -1.77 8.46
C VAL A 54 0.28 -1.67 7.29
N LYS A 55 -0.90 -1.05 7.50
CA LYS A 55 -1.87 -0.83 6.42
C LYS A 55 -1.27 0.01 5.29
N ASP A 56 -0.61 1.12 5.60
CA ASP A 56 0.00 1.98 4.60
C ASP A 56 1.11 1.24 3.84
N ILE A 57 1.93 0.41 4.50
CA ILE A 57 2.97 -0.42 3.84
C ILE A 57 2.31 -1.41 2.86
N LEU A 58 1.24 -2.09 3.30
CA LEU A 58 0.51 -3.03 2.45
C LEU A 58 -0.14 -2.32 1.25
N GLN A 59 -0.69 -1.13 1.45
CA GLN A 59 -1.25 -0.33 0.36
C GLN A 59 -0.17 0.12 -0.61
N LEU A 60 1.00 0.57 -0.12
CA LEU A 60 2.10 0.97 -0.99
C LEU A 60 2.66 -0.19 -1.84
N TYR A 61 2.54 -1.43 -1.33
CA TYR A 61 2.88 -2.65 -2.05
C TYR A 61 1.80 -3.08 -3.06
N GLN A 62 0.52 -3.11 -2.67
CA GLN A 62 -0.55 -3.74 -3.46
C GLN A 62 -1.34 -2.76 -4.31
N ASP A 63 -1.50 -1.52 -3.85
CA ASP A 63 -2.37 -0.53 -4.49
C ASP A 63 -1.87 0.90 -4.21
N ARG A 64 -0.73 1.24 -4.83
CA ARG A 64 -0.14 2.58 -4.66
C ARG A 64 -1.06 3.68 -5.16
N ARG A 65 -1.91 3.39 -6.16
CA ARG A 65 -2.82 4.39 -6.75
C ARG A 65 -3.87 4.81 -5.73
N GLU A 66 -4.44 3.85 -5.01
CA GLU A 66 -5.38 4.14 -3.94
C GLU A 66 -4.71 4.91 -2.79
N LEU A 67 -3.46 4.58 -2.45
CA LEU A 67 -2.69 5.33 -1.46
C LEU A 67 -2.38 6.76 -1.89
N GLN A 68 -2.08 7.00 -3.17
CA GLN A 68 -1.89 8.35 -3.71
C GLN A 68 -3.19 9.17 -3.69
N LYS A 69 -4.33 8.52 -3.98
CA LYS A 69 -5.63 9.18 -4.04
C LYS A 69 -6.18 9.55 -2.66
N ASN A 70 -6.14 8.61 -1.73
CA ASN A 70 -6.73 8.78 -0.40
C ASN A 70 -5.73 9.30 0.64
N GLY A 71 -4.46 9.34 0.28
CA GLY A 71 -3.38 9.63 1.20
C GLY A 71 -3.12 8.49 2.18
N ARG A 72 -2.13 8.73 3.02
CA ARG A 72 -1.67 7.80 4.05
C ARG A 72 -2.52 7.97 5.31
N THR A 73 -2.66 6.88 6.08
CA THR A 73 -3.39 6.91 7.36
C THR A 73 -2.48 7.02 8.58
N SER A 74 -1.16 7.04 8.36
CA SER A 74 -0.14 7.21 9.39
C SER A 74 1.07 7.99 8.88
N ASP A 75 1.82 8.56 9.82
CA ASP A 75 3.10 9.23 9.58
C ASP A 75 4.31 8.31 9.85
N CYS A 76 4.13 6.99 9.73
CA CYS A 76 5.25 6.06 9.94
C CYS A 76 6.23 6.07 8.76
N LEU A 77 7.51 5.80 8.96
CA LEU A 77 8.47 5.67 7.84
C LEU A 77 8.44 6.85 6.83
N PRO A 78 8.54 8.12 7.28
CA PRO A 78 8.37 9.27 6.40
C PRO A 78 9.30 9.22 5.18
N GLU A 79 10.55 8.79 5.35
CA GLU A 79 11.54 8.71 4.27
C GLU A 79 11.20 7.64 3.23
N VAL A 80 10.64 6.51 3.66
CA VAL A 80 10.21 5.42 2.76
C VAL A 80 9.05 5.91 1.90
N PHE A 81 8.02 6.48 2.50
CA PHE A 81 6.89 6.94 1.71
C PHE A 81 7.24 8.14 0.82
N GLN A 82 8.12 9.03 1.26
CA GLN A 82 8.61 10.10 0.39
C GLN A 82 9.31 9.54 -0.86
N THR A 83 10.06 8.45 -0.73
CA THR A 83 10.87 7.89 -1.82
C THR A 83 10.13 6.88 -2.69
N TYR A 84 9.19 6.13 -2.10
CA TYR A 84 8.55 4.98 -2.76
C TYR A 84 7.08 5.22 -3.14
N THR A 85 6.45 6.35 -2.76
CA THR A 85 5.02 6.61 -3.09
C THR A 85 4.73 6.53 -4.60
N GLU A 86 5.65 6.98 -5.45
CA GLU A 86 5.45 6.97 -6.91
C GLU A 86 5.70 5.60 -7.53
N LYS A 87 6.78 4.93 -7.12
CA LYS A 87 7.22 3.64 -7.70
C LYS A 87 6.60 2.41 -7.04
N GLY A 88 6.02 2.55 -5.85
CA GLY A 88 5.56 1.43 -5.02
C GLY A 88 6.72 0.64 -4.42
N LEU A 89 6.36 -0.39 -3.64
CA LEU A 89 7.33 -1.33 -3.09
C LEU A 89 7.33 -2.63 -3.90
N SER A 90 8.50 -3.28 -4.00
CA SER A 90 8.55 -4.68 -4.38
C SER A 90 8.08 -5.56 -3.23
N ARG A 91 7.80 -6.84 -3.52
CA ARG A 91 7.37 -7.79 -2.49
C ARG A 91 8.42 -7.94 -1.39
N ASN A 92 9.69 -7.99 -1.74
CA ASN A 92 10.78 -8.18 -0.79
C ASN A 92 11.02 -6.92 0.05
N GLN A 93 10.96 -5.73 -0.55
CA GLN A 93 10.98 -4.46 0.17
C GLN A 93 9.81 -4.35 1.17
N ALA A 94 8.59 -4.67 0.75
CA ALA A 94 7.44 -4.66 1.64
C ALA A 94 7.60 -5.66 2.79
N PHE A 95 8.10 -6.86 2.49
CA PHE A 95 8.34 -7.87 3.51
C PHE A 95 9.41 -7.43 4.52
N GLU A 96 10.52 -6.85 4.04
CA GLU A 96 11.58 -6.29 4.88
C GLU A 96 11.02 -5.24 5.84
N LEU A 97 10.21 -4.30 5.34
CA LEU A 97 9.56 -3.28 6.17
C LEU A 97 8.62 -3.88 7.22
N ILE A 98 7.85 -4.92 6.87
CA ILE A 98 6.95 -5.61 7.81
C ILE A 98 7.75 -6.32 8.91
N GLN A 99 8.85 -6.99 8.57
CA GLN A 99 9.73 -7.63 9.54
C GLN A 99 10.38 -6.60 10.48
N ALA A 100 10.95 -5.54 9.90
CA ALA A 100 11.56 -4.46 10.66
C ALA A 100 10.54 -3.78 11.60
N ALA A 101 9.30 -3.58 11.14
CA ALA A 101 8.23 -3.02 11.95
C ALA A 101 7.86 -3.95 13.12
N ASN A 102 7.77 -5.26 12.88
CA ASN A 102 7.52 -6.23 13.95
C ASN A 102 8.68 -6.30 14.95
N ALA A 103 9.92 -6.27 14.49
CA ALA A 103 11.09 -6.24 15.37
C ALA A 103 11.01 -5.00 16.29
N TYR A 104 10.87 -3.80 15.71
CA TYR A 104 10.72 -2.57 16.47
C TYR A 104 9.54 -2.62 17.46
N ALA A 105 8.39 -3.13 17.03
CA ALA A 105 7.19 -3.26 17.87
C ALA A 105 7.35 -4.22 19.07
N THR A 106 8.25 -5.20 18.96
CA THR A 106 8.40 -6.29 19.95
C THR A 106 9.67 -6.21 20.78
N THR A 107 10.64 -5.36 20.39
CA THR A 107 11.90 -5.14 21.12
C THR A 107 11.99 -3.78 21.80
N THR A 108 11.35 -2.74 21.24
CA THR A 108 11.49 -1.36 21.74
C THR A 108 10.62 -1.07 22.95
N PHE A 109 9.45 -1.70 23.04
CA PHE A 109 8.44 -1.43 24.08
C PHE A 109 8.43 -2.53 25.14
N SER A 110 8.22 -2.14 26.40
CA SER A 110 8.04 -3.09 27.51
C SER A 110 6.86 -4.04 27.26
N SER A 111 5.76 -3.48 26.77
CA SER A 111 4.62 -4.23 26.25
C SER A 111 4.73 -4.36 24.74
N LYS A 112 4.91 -5.60 24.27
CA LYS A 112 4.99 -5.91 22.84
C LYS A 112 3.72 -5.45 22.11
N LEU A 113 3.91 -4.74 20.99
CA LEU A 113 2.81 -4.29 20.15
C LEU A 113 2.58 -5.28 19.01
N PHE A 114 1.32 -5.54 18.67
CA PHE A 114 0.94 -6.42 17.58
C PHE A 114 -0.21 -5.79 16.77
N PRO A 115 -0.24 -5.99 15.44
CA PRO A 115 -1.38 -5.56 14.65
C PRO A 115 -2.60 -6.48 14.90
N PRO A 116 -3.82 -6.01 14.58
CA PRO A 116 -5.04 -6.81 14.69
C PRO A 116 -4.94 -8.15 13.95
N LYS A 117 -5.66 -9.16 14.43
CA LYS A 117 -5.64 -10.53 13.87
C LYS A 117 -5.84 -10.53 12.34
N GLY A 118 -6.78 -9.75 11.82
CA GLY A 118 -7.04 -9.67 10.38
C GLY A 118 -5.83 -9.21 9.55
N GLN A 119 -5.09 -8.19 10.02
CA GLN A 119 -3.87 -7.75 9.35
C GLN A 119 -2.77 -8.81 9.41
N ARG A 120 -2.61 -9.49 10.55
CA ARG A 120 -1.63 -10.58 10.71
C ARG A 120 -1.89 -11.73 9.74
N LEU A 121 -3.16 -12.14 9.59
CA LEU A 121 -3.54 -13.18 8.64
C LEU A 121 -3.28 -12.74 7.19
N ARG A 122 -3.61 -11.50 6.84
CA ARG A 122 -3.30 -10.95 5.50
C ARG A 122 -1.79 -10.97 5.23
N ILE A 123 -0.97 -10.57 6.19
CA ILE A 123 0.49 -10.61 6.08
C ILE A 123 1.01 -12.04 5.91
N GLN A 124 0.45 -12.99 6.65
CA GLN A 124 0.79 -14.40 6.50
C GLN A 124 0.44 -14.91 5.10
N GLN A 125 -0.71 -14.53 4.55
CA GLN A 125 -1.12 -14.92 3.20
C GLN A 125 -0.22 -14.33 2.11
N LEU A 126 0.18 -13.06 2.25
CA LEU A 126 0.98 -12.35 1.25
C LEU A 126 2.47 -12.72 1.32
N PHE A 127 3.01 -12.86 2.53
CA PHE A 127 4.45 -12.95 2.77
C PHE A 127 4.89 -14.27 3.42
N GLY A 128 3.97 -15.11 3.89
CA GLY A 128 4.30 -16.29 4.69
C GLY A 128 4.73 -15.96 6.13
N PHE A 129 4.63 -14.70 6.55
CA PHE A 129 5.12 -14.23 7.84
C PHE A 129 4.09 -14.44 8.96
N ALA A 130 4.47 -15.21 9.96
CA ALA A 130 3.65 -15.48 11.14
C ALA A 130 4.14 -14.70 12.36
N TYR A 131 3.24 -13.97 12.99
CA TYR A 131 3.53 -13.25 14.24
C TYR A 131 3.48 -14.19 15.44
N THR A 132 4.60 -14.34 16.14
CA THR A 132 4.67 -15.11 17.38
C THR A 132 4.14 -14.28 18.56
N ILE A 133 2.90 -14.56 18.96
CA ILE A 133 2.32 -13.99 20.17
C ILE A 133 2.42 -15.02 21.29
N VAL A 134 3.41 -14.84 22.17
CA VAL A 134 3.50 -15.63 23.40
C VAL A 134 2.51 -15.01 24.39
N ARG A 135 1.44 -15.74 24.74
CA ARG A 135 0.65 -15.39 25.93
C ARG A 135 1.52 -15.71 27.14
N LEU A 136 1.90 -14.69 27.89
CA LEU A 136 2.34 -14.89 29.26
C LEU A 136 1.07 -15.32 30.02
N VAL A 137 1.04 -16.61 30.36
CA VAL A 137 0.00 -17.22 31.21
C VAL A 137 0.38 -16.95 32.67
#